data_AF-A0A7C6H931-F1
#
_entry.id   AF-A0A7C6H931-F1
#
_cell.length_a   1.000
_cell.length_b   1.000
_cell.length_c   1.000
_cell.angle_alpha   90.00
_cell.angle_beta   90.00
_cell.angle_gamma   90.00
#
_symmetry.space_group_name_H-M   'P 1'
#
loop_
_entity.id
_entity.type
_entity.pdbx_description
1 polymer ?
#
loop_
_entity_poly.entity_id
_entity_poly.type
_entity_poly.pdbx_seq_one_letter_code
_entity_poly.pdbx_strand_id
1 'polypeptide(L)' 'MTHEMTKLTAEDQVAKLLQINLIEVAPGYAKAKMEIKESHLNGVGTLHGGIMFS' A
#
# COMPACT_ATOMS: atom_id res chain seq x y z
N MET A 1 13.43 11.29 -6.14
CA MET A 1 12.73 10.08 -6.62
C MET A 1 13.24 9.76 -8.01
N THR A 2 13.83 8.59 -8.24
CA THR A 2 14.11 8.14 -9.61
C THR A 2 12.78 7.86 -10.30
N HIS A 3 12.58 8.46 -11.47
CA HIS A 3 11.30 8.52 -12.19
C HIS A 3 10.65 7.14 -12.41
N GLU A 4 11.47 6.09 -12.50
CA GLU A 4 11.09 4.68 -12.68
C GLU A 4 10.35 4.07 -11.48
N MET A 5 10.77 4.33 -10.24
CA MET A 5 10.16 3.68 -9.06
C MET A 5 8.76 4.20 -8.74
N THR A 6 8.49 5.48 -9.05
CA THR A 6 7.14 6.06 -8.96
C THR A 6 6.16 5.47 -9.97
N LYS A 7 6.64 4.99 -11.13
CA LYS A 7 5.78 4.36 -12.15
C LYS A 7 5.25 3.00 -11.71
N LEU A 8 6.06 2.22 -11.00
CA LEU A 8 5.67 0.88 -10.53
C LEU A 8 4.42 0.92 -9.64
N THR A 9 4.35 1.86 -8.70
CA THR A 9 3.18 2.00 -7.81
C THR A 9 1.99 2.71 -8.48
N ALA A 10 2.24 3.61 -9.43
CA ALA A 10 1.16 4.35 -10.11
C ALA A 10 0.32 3.45 -11.03
N GLU A 11 0.85 2.33 -11.50
CA GLU A 11 0.12 1.36 -12.32
C GLU A 11 -0.20 0.05 -11.58
N ASP A 12 0.20 -0.08 -10.32
CA ASP A 12 -0.11 -1.24 -9.51
C ASP A 12 -1.60 -1.23 -9.12
N GLN A 13 -2.33 -2.22 -9.63
CA GLN A 13 -3.77 -2.33 -9.43
C GLN A 13 -4.14 -2.69 -7.99
N VAL A 14 -3.29 -3.42 -7.26
CA VAL A 14 -3.50 -3.74 -5.85
C VAL A 14 -3.28 -2.48 -5.00
N ALA A 15 -2.21 -1.74 -5.26
CA ALA A 15 -1.96 -0.46 -4.59
C ALA A 15 -3.09 0.54 -4.82
N LYS A 16 -3.64 0.62 -6.04
CA LYS A 16 -4.82 1.44 -6.34
C LYS A 16 -6.07 0.97 -5.59
N LEU A 17 -6.34 -0.34 -5.58
CA LEU A 17 -7.48 -0.93 -4.90
C LEU A 17 -7.44 -0.66 -3.39
N LEU A 18 -6.28 -0.86 -2.78
CA LEU A 18 -6.04 -0.66 -1.35
C LEU A 18 -5.76 0.81 -0.98
N GLN A 19 -5.58 1.69 -1.97
CA GLN A 19 -5.27 3.11 -1.79
C GLN A 19 -3.96 3.33 -1.02
N ILE A 20 -2.94 2.53 -1.37
CA ILE A 20 -1.59 2.63 -0.82
C ILE A 20 -0.87 3.80 -1.49
N ASN A 21 -0.39 4.73 -0.66
CA ASN A 21 0.39 5.90 -1.08
C ASN A 21 1.85 5.73 -0.67
N LEU A 22 2.76 5.79 -1.63
CA LEU A 22 4.19 5.79 -1.38
C LEU A 22 4.64 7.17 -0.91
N ILE A 23 5.23 7.25 0.29
CA ILE A 23 5.66 8.50 0.93
C ILE A 23 7.13 8.77 0.68
N GLU A 24 7.99 7.74 0.75
CA GLU A 24 9.43 7.88 0.61
C GLU A 24 10.03 6.64 -0.04
N VAL A 25 11.05 6.84 -0.87
CA VAL A 25 11.83 5.77 -1.49
C VAL A 25 13.30 6.15 -1.51
N ALA A 26 14.15 5.24 -1.05
CA ALA A 26 15.59 5.29 -1.15
C ALA A 26 16.13 3.89 -1.49
N PRO A 27 17.39 3.75 -1.92
CA PRO A 27 17.99 2.43 -2.14
C PRO A 27 17.86 1.54 -0.89
N GLY A 28 17.15 0.41 -1.01
CA GLY A 28 16.89 -0.51 0.10
C GLY A 28 15.82 -0.07 1.11
N TYR A 29 15.09 1.02 0.85
CA TYR A 29 14.06 1.55 1.75
C TYR A 29 12.84 2.07 0.99
N ALA A 30 11.66 1.76 1.53
CA ALA A 30 10.41 2.38 1.10
C ALA A 30 9.51 2.62 2.32
N LYS A 31 8.74 3.70 2.26
CA LYS A 31 7.70 4.02 3.24
C LYS A 31 6.40 4.24 2.50
N ALA A 32 5.36 3.52 2.91
CA ALA A 32 4.02 3.68 2.37
C ALA A 32 3.00 3.97 3.47
N LYS A 33 1.83 4.49 3.08
CA LYS A 33 0.70 4.75 3.96
C LYS A 33 -0.59 4.34 3.29
N MET A 34 -1.48 3.74 4.06
CA MET A 34 -2.83 3.35 3.65
C MET A 34 -3.82 3.77 4.73
N GLU A 35 -5.01 4.20 4.32
CA GLU A 35 -6.13 4.41 5.23
C GLU A 35 -6.87 3.08 5.46
N ILE A 36 -7.11 2.71 6.72
CA ILE A 36 -7.89 1.51 7.04
C ILE A 36 -9.38 1.85 6.98
N LYS A 37 -10.12 1.06 6.19
CA LYS A 37 -11.57 1.16 6.04
C LYS A 37 -12.23 -0.09 6.58
N GLU A 38 -13.54 -0.03 6.84
CA GLU A 38 -14.30 -1.20 7.33
C GLU A 38 -14.18 -2.40 6.38
N SER A 39 -14.12 -2.17 5.06
CA SER A 39 -13.90 -3.20 4.04
C SER A 39 -12.54 -3.90 4.14
N HIS A 40 -11.61 -3.39 4.96
CA HIS A 40 -10.30 -3.99 5.19
C HIS A 40 -10.26 -4.86 6.45
N LEU A 41 -11.35 -4.89 7.24
CA LEU A 41 -11.40 -5.64 8.48
C LEU A 41 -11.75 -7.10 8.23
N ASN A 42 -11.23 -7.99 9.07
CA ASN A 42 -11.61 -9.40 9.12
C ASN A 42 -12.87 -9.63 9.97
N GLY A 43 -13.30 -10.89 10.09
CA GLY A 43 -14.50 -11.27 10.85
C GLY A 43 -14.47 -10.96 12.35
N VAL A 44 -13.32 -10.53 12.90
CA VAL A 44 -13.19 -10.09 14.30
C VAL A 44 -12.97 -8.58 14.43
N GLY A 45 -13.13 -7.81 13.34
CA GLY A 45 -13.06 -6.34 13.37
C GLY A 45 -11.64 -5.76 13.43
N THR A 46 -10.63 -6.53 13.05
CA THR A 46 -9.22 -6.09 12.98
C THR A 46 -8.74 -6.07 11.53
N LEU A 47 -7.65 -5.38 11.22
CA LEU A 47 -7.09 -5.38 9.86
C LEU A 47 -6.84 -6.81 9.38
N HIS A 48 -7.42 -7.17 8.23
CA HIS A 48 -7.23 -8.48 7.65
C HIS A 48 -5.75 -8.72 7.33
N GLY A 49 -5.19 -9.83 7.80
CA GLY A 49 -3.76 -10.13 7.64
C GLY A 49 -3.30 -10.11 6.18
N GLY A 50 -4.13 -10.65 5.27
CA GLY A 50 -3.84 -10.59 3.83
C GLY A 50 -3.68 -9.17 3.27
N ILE A 51 -4.41 -8.18 3.81
CA ILE A 51 -4.26 -6.78 3.41
C ILE A 51 -2.98 -6.17 4.00
N MET A 52 -2.61 -6.52 5.22
CA MET A 52 -1.36 -6.06 5.84
C MET A 52 -0.11 -6.53 5.08
N PHE A 53 -0.16 -7.71 4.46
CA PHE A 53 0.95 -8.29 3.70
C PHE A 53 0.91 -8.01 2.18
N SER A 54 -0.12 -7.32 1.70
CA SER A 54 -0.25 -6.87 0.29
C SER A 54 0.45 -5.54 0.08
#